data_AF-A0A5R8M7B0-F1
#
_entry.id   AF-A0A5R8M7B0-F1
#
_cell.length_a   1.000
_cell.length_b   1.000
_cell.length_c   1.000
_cell.angle_alpha   90.00
_cell.angle_beta   90.00
_cell.angle_gamma   90.00
#
_symmetry.space_group_name_H-M   'P 1'
#
loop_
_entity.id
_entity.type
_entity.pdbx_description
1 polymer ?
#
loop_
_entity_poly.entity_id
_entity_poly.type
_entity_poly.pdbx_seq_one_letter_code
_entity_poly.pdbx_strand_id
1 'polypeptide(L)'
;MRMGKKIDGKALRKLAGCFFLLINKSFVGFVPVSSVSISFFGYKANWLFFKSYMALKSGSASVADMKLLAKFAELTDSHQVFEDICRKYDSRIKFRDYSHARFHGSGWGEGCLNVYREVVDQKGMLFEKVFFKASEDFLKLQQFYGEFESQLEGGCIKAPRIIEEKSGKYLSVVYFEFIDIDGSADDDMSEHENIVLIGKILRALSEVDIGGNLECKEKTRISDYLNVQHYREGVRFIDRMADEASGSELADIKDIRKKLDNIYEKLVFSHGDLVAANYSIDGWLWDWDRCGFYPVCFDMSWAVLNVVKFSSFEELMSVNEDLISRCYHDFGPETELLNNAAIFSFVFYCRKFKPSREDKIFKEMCRYLRKRCTRPAAAA
;
A
#
# COMPACT_ATOMS: atom_id res chain seq x y z
N MET A 1 -14.90 13.14 -3.94
CA MET A 1 -15.65 12.19 -3.04
C MET A 1 -14.69 11.22 -2.35
N ARG A 2 -13.72 11.89 -1.59
CA ARG A 2 -12.99 11.51 -0.36
C ARG A 2 -13.71 10.41 0.41
N MET A 3 -13.47 9.21 -0.09
CA MET A 3 -13.84 8.07 0.79
C MET A 3 -12.58 7.49 1.43
N GLY A 4 -12.16 8.21 2.53
CA GLY A 4 -11.63 7.61 3.78
C GLY A 4 -11.95 8.53 4.98
N LYS A 5 -13.10 8.20 5.66
CA LYS A 5 -13.62 7.48 6.83
C LYS A 5 -14.84 8.23 7.38
N LYS A 6 -15.99 7.63 7.15
CA LYS A 6 -16.99 7.80 8.25
C LYS A 6 -16.56 7.02 9.50
N ILE A 7 -15.94 7.76 10.62
CA ILE A 7 -15.83 7.49 12.07
C ILE A 7 -17.22 7.18 12.64
N ASP A 8 -17.19 5.72 13.37
CA ASP A 8 -18.42 5.58 14.20
C ASP A 8 -18.10 4.75 15.45
N GLY A 9 -18.18 5.44 16.57
CA GLY A 9 -18.95 5.87 17.75
C GLY A 9 -18.58 5.06 18.99
N LYS A 10 -17.80 4.52 19.34
CA LYS A 10 -16.88 3.81 20.24
C LYS A 10 -15.51 4.51 20.22
N ALA A 11 -14.89 5.16 19.00
CA ALA A 11 -13.80 6.05 18.54
C ALA A 11 -13.19 6.82 19.71
N LEU A 12 -12.77 6.01 20.15
CA LEU A 12 -11.82 6.71 21.05
C LEU A 12 -12.31 6.62 22.49
N ARG A 13 -13.50 6.26 22.94
CA ARG A 13 -14.35 6.44 24.13
C ARG A 13 -14.05 5.36 25.17
N LYS A 14 -13.20 5.09 24.93
CA LYS A 14 -12.15 4.67 25.89
C LYS A 14 -10.86 5.45 25.64
N LEU A 15 -10.31 6.20 24.11
CA LEU A 15 -9.27 7.11 24.65
C LEU A 15 -8.84 6.65 26.04
N ALA A 16 -9.86 5.29 26.24
CA ALA A 16 -9.79 4.16 27.19
C ALA A 16 -8.91 4.52 28.37
N GLY A 17 -9.29 5.53 28.51
CA GLY A 17 -10.24 6.17 29.46
C GLY A 17 -9.70 6.12 30.88
N CYS A 18 -8.70 6.49 30.81
CA CYS A 18 -7.98 6.76 32.07
C CYS A 18 -6.48 6.69 31.81
N PHE A 19 -5.58 7.16 30.63
CA PHE A 19 -4.59 7.41 31.71
C PHE A 19 -4.48 6.19 32.63
N PHE A 20 -5.38 5.09 32.67
CA PHE A 20 -5.51 4.09 33.74
C PHE A 20 -4.18 3.95 34.50
N LEU A 21 -4.26 5.13 34.99
CA LEU A 21 -4.31 5.41 36.43
C LEU A 21 -2.91 5.50 37.01
N LEU A 22 -2.39 6.38 36.06
CA LEU A 22 -1.10 6.97 36.44
C LEU A 22 0.04 6.27 35.71
N ILE A 23 0.44 5.91 34.80
CA ILE A 23 1.58 4.97 34.71
C ILE A 23 2.77 5.72 34.07
N ASN A 24 3.26 6.71 35.07
CA ASN A 24 3.71 6.26 36.44
C ASN A 24 5.03 6.95 36.80
N LYS A 25 5.11 8.28 36.91
CA LYS A 25 5.67 9.49 37.56
C LYS A 25 6.16 9.20 38.98
N SER A 26 7.07 7.99 39.48
CA SER A 26 7.41 8.00 40.93
C SER A 26 6.51 7.02 41.69
N PHE A 27 6.43 5.59 41.44
CA PHE A 27 5.75 4.88 42.56
C PHE A 27 5.54 3.42 42.17
N VAL A 28 6.46 2.54 42.33
CA VAL A 28 6.22 1.18 42.91
C VAL A 28 5.23 1.29 44.08
N GLY A 29 3.91 1.28 43.77
CA GLY A 29 3.25 0.63 44.94
C GLY A 29 1.89 0.04 44.52
N PHE A 30 1.85 -1.25 44.27
CA PHE A 30 0.79 -2.25 44.49
C PHE A 30 -0.60 -1.62 44.41
N VAL A 31 -1.35 -1.82 43.29
CA VAL A 31 -2.75 -1.37 43.21
C VAL A 31 -3.63 -2.38 43.97
N PRO A 32 -4.41 -2.01 45.11
CA PRO A 32 -5.52 -2.80 45.69
C PRO A 32 -6.74 -2.82 44.75
N VAL A 33 -7.03 -3.95 44.23
CA VAL A 33 -8.21 -4.57 43.58
C VAL A 33 -9.48 -3.79 43.94
N SER A 34 -9.63 -2.56 43.34
CA SER A 34 -11.02 -2.04 43.38
C SER A 34 -11.72 -2.31 42.05
N SER A 35 -12.94 -2.74 41.94
CA SER A 35 -14.04 -3.03 41.00
C SER A 35 -14.02 -2.08 39.80
N VAL A 36 -13.16 -1.01 39.61
CA VAL A 36 -13.02 -0.07 38.48
C VAL A 36 -11.83 -0.48 37.60
N SER A 37 -10.71 -1.26 38.08
CA SER A 37 -9.56 -1.83 37.32
C SER A 37 -9.98 -3.09 36.57
N ILE A 38 -11.02 -3.72 36.97
CA ILE A 38 -11.52 -4.94 36.32
C ILE A 38 -12.51 -4.56 35.21
N SER A 39 -13.17 -3.29 35.22
CA SER A 39 -14.11 -2.85 34.15
C SER A 39 -13.36 -2.13 33.02
N PHE A 40 -11.99 -1.71 33.20
CA PHE A 40 -11.10 -1.01 32.27
C PHE A 40 -10.36 -2.00 31.36
N PHE A 41 -10.00 -3.27 31.95
CA PHE A 41 -9.41 -4.36 31.16
C PHE A 41 -10.51 -5.20 30.50
N GLY A 42 -11.70 -4.72 30.74
CA GLY A 42 -12.85 -5.45 30.19
C GLY A 42 -13.15 -5.04 28.74
N TYR A 43 -12.16 -3.96 28.21
CA TYR A 43 -12.44 -3.57 26.81
C TYR A 43 -11.24 -3.97 25.93
N LYS A 44 -11.28 -4.95 25.10
CA LYS A 44 -10.27 -5.59 24.25
C LYS A 44 -9.26 -4.57 23.68
N ALA A 45 -9.65 -3.34 23.37
CA ALA A 45 -8.72 -2.34 22.77
C ALA A 45 -7.76 -1.77 23.81
N ASN A 46 -8.14 -1.51 25.07
CA ASN A 46 -7.25 -1.03 26.15
C ASN A 46 -6.23 -2.10 26.56
N TRP A 47 -6.67 -3.31 26.60
CA TRP A 47 -5.73 -4.40 26.92
C TRP A 47 -4.68 -4.59 25.82
N LEU A 48 -5.16 -4.43 24.57
CA LEU A 48 -4.16 -4.59 23.49
C LEU A 48 -3.13 -3.46 23.53
N PHE A 49 -3.59 -2.29 23.74
CA PHE A 49 -2.61 -1.19 23.85
C PHE A 49 -1.63 -1.45 25.00
N PHE A 50 -2.14 -1.72 26.21
CA PHE A 50 -1.26 -2.01 27.36
C PHE A 50 -0.27 -3.12 27.04
N LYS A 51 -0.75 -4.18 26.48
CA LYS A 51 0.19 -5.27 26.10
C LYS A 51 1.27 -4.77 25.15
N SER A 52 0.80 -3.94 24.20
CA SER A 52 1.81 -3.42 23.26
C SER A 52 2.82 -2.50 23.95
N TYR A 53 2.28 -1.68 24.82
CA TYR A 53 3.20 -0.78 25.55
C TYR A 53 4.17 -1.59 26.42
N MET A 54 3.67 -2.58 27.17
CA MET A 54 4.58 -3.41 28.00
C MET A 54 5.60 -4.14 27.12
N ALA A 55 5.12 -4.58 26.03
CA ALA A 55 6.10 -5.21 25.11
C ALA A 55 7.20 -4.21 24.70
N LEU A 56 6.74 -2.97 24.42
CA LEU A 56 7.76 -1.95 24.06
C LEU A 56 8.75 -1.74 25.22
N LYS A 57 8.25 -1.76 26.46
CA LYS A 57 9.13 -1.51 27.61
C LYS A 57 10.07 -2.69 27.85
N SER A 58 9.63 -3.80 27.50
CA SER A 58 10.46 -4.98 27.78
C SER A 58 11.41 -5.26 26.61
N GLY A 59 11.22 -4.45 25.49
CA GLY A 59 12.12 -4.66 24.33
C GLY A 59 11.60 -5.75 23.40
N SER A 60 10.36 -6.21 23.59
CA SER A 60 9.89 -7.32 22.73
C SER A 60 8.76 -6.86 21.81
N ALA A 61 8.69 -5.53 21.60
CA ALA A 61 7.54 -5.02 20.80
C ALA A 61 7.67 -5.48 19.34
N SER A 62 6.57 -6.01 18.83
CA SER A 62 6.51 -6.36 17.40
C SER A 62 6.15 -5.15 16.54
N VAL A 63 6.13 -5.38 15.20
CA VAL A 63 5.73 -4.32 14.25
C VAL A 63 4.27 -3.91 14.50
N ALA A 64 3.44 -4.89 14.72
CA ALA A 64 2.02 -4.57 14.99
C ALA A 64 1.87 -3.71 16.25
N ASP A 65 2.70 -4.06 17.28
CA ASP A 65 2.67 -3.23 18.51
C ASP A 65 3.05 -1.77 18.20
N MET A 66 4.04 -1.65 17.39
CA MET A 66 4.51 -0.28 17.11
C MET A 66 3.45 0.49 16.30
N LYS A 67 2.84 -0.10 15.39
CA LYS A 67 1.82 0.61 14.58
C LYS A 67 0.63 1.00 15.44
N LEU A 68 0.25 0.05 16.29
CA LEU A 68 -0.86 0.39 17.19
C LEU A 68 -0.50 1.58 18.09
N LEU A 69 0.70 1.57 18.66
CA LEU A 69 1.10 2.68 19.55
C LEU A 69 1.25 3.98 18.76
N ALA A 70 1.76 3.93 17.57
CA ALA A 70 1.88 5.16 16.74
C ALA A 70 0.48 5.71 16.40
N LYS A 71 -0.41 4.81 16.08
CA LYS A 71 -1.79 5.27 15.78
C LYS A 71 -2.40 5.97 17.00
N PHE A 72 -2.11 5.36 18.06
CA PHE A 72 -2.58 6.02 19.29
C PHE A 72 -2.02 7.45 19.38
N ALA A 73 -0.73 7.67 19.24
CA ALA A 73 -0.16 9.04 19.26
C ALA A 73 -0.87 9.96 18.26
N GLU A 74 -1.15 9.45 17.11
CA GLU A 74 -1.87 10.27 16.10
C GLU A 74 -3.26 10.65 16.60
N LEU A 75 -3.97 9.73 17.21
CA LEU A 75 -5.36 10.01 17.65
C LEU A 75 -5.37 11.04 18.78
N THR A 76 -4.24 11.03 19.52
CA THR A 76 -4.22 12.01 20.63
C THR A 76 -3.46 13.26 20.21
N ASP A 77 -3.09 13.22 19.00
CA ASP A 77 -2.32 14.33 18.40
C ASP A 77 -1.11 14.71 19.26
N SER A 78 -0.48 13.62 19.88
CA SER A 78 0.73 13.90 20.68
C SER A 78 1.99 13.49 19.91
N HIS A 79 2.75 14.47 19.43
CA HIS A 79 3.96 14.20 18.61
C HIS A 79 5.12 13.75 19.49
N GLN A 80 5.06 14.34 20.73
CA GLN A 80 6.12 13.89 21.66
C GLN A 80 5.97 12.40 22.01
N VAL A 81 4.73 12.03 22.29
CA VAL A 81 4.52 10.60 22.60
C VAL A 81 4.94 9.73 21.39
N PHE A 82 4.57 10.13 20.22
CA PHE A 82 4.98 9.39 19.01
C PHE A 82 6.50 9.23 18.95
N GLU A 83 7.25 10.32 19.14
CA GLU A 83 8.72 10.25 19.04
C GLU A 83 9.31 9.42 20.20
N ASP A 84 8.68 9.49 21.44
CA ASP A 84 9.19 8.70 22.58
C ASP A 84 9.01 7.20 22.31
N ILE A 85 7.87 6.89 21.76
CA ILE A 85 7.64 5.47 21.41
C ILE A 85 8.72 5.00 20.43
N CYS A 86 8.99 5.83 19.43
CA CYS A 86 10.02 5.44 18.46
C CYS A 86 11.41 5.33 19.12
N ARG A 87 11.71 6.24 20.02
CA ARG A 87 13.05 6.22 20.64
C ARG A 87 13.17 5.05 21.62
N LYS A 88 11.99 4.77 22.24
CA LYS A 88 12.07 3.60 23.14
C LYS A 88 12.31 2.32 22.33
N TYR A 89 11.72 2.24 21.20
CA TYR A 89 11.91 1.04 20.36
C TYR A 89 13.29 1.05 19.70
N ASP A 90 13.77 2.22 19.38
CA ASP A 90 15.08 2.38 18.70
C ASP A 90 15.78 3.62 19.26
N SER A 91 16.75 3.40 20.21
CA SER A 91 17.32 4.51 21.01
C SER A 91 18.23 5.39 20.15
N ARG A 92 18.61 4.88 18.92
CA ARG A 92 19.56 5.69 18.09
C ARG A 92 18.79 6.57 17.10
N ILE A 93 17.50 6.38 17.14
CA ILE A 93 16.73 7.13 16.12
C ILE A 93 16.66 8.59 16.55
N LYS A 94 16.81 9.47 15.55
CA LYS A 94 16.70 10.92 15.84
C LYS A 94 15.62 11.55 14.94
N PHE A 95 15.09 12.62 15.58
CA PHE A 95 14.08 13.36 14.79
C PHE A 95 14.56 14.80 14.57
N ARG A 96 14.01 15.32 13.55
CA ARG A 96 14.36 16.73 13.25
C ARG A 96 13.62 17.64 14.24
N ASP A 97 14.35 18.78 14.45
CA ASP A 97 13.60 19.80 15.22
C ASP A 97 12.55 20.50 14.33
N TYR A 98 11.42 20.78 14.96
CA TYR A 98 10.39 21.46 14.13
C TYR A 98 9.64 22.47 14.99
N SER A 99 9.22 23.50 14.26
CA SER A 99 8.38 24.50 14.96
C SER A 99 6.92 24.07 15.02
N HIS A 100 6.59 23.31 13.99
CA HIS A 100 5.19 22.85 13.95
C HIS A 100 5.13 21.49 13.25
N ALA A 101 4.09 20.59 13.81
CA ALA A 101 3.87 19.29 13.15
C ALA A 101 2.39 18.93 13.18
N ARG A 102 2.07 18.29 12.16
CA ARG A 102 0.67 17.83 12.09
C ARG A 102 0.64 16.41 11.51
N PHE A 103 -0.23 15.62 12.21
CA PHE A 103 -0.38 14.27 11.64
C PHE A 103 -1.25 14.33 10.37
N HIS A 104 -0.79 13.61 9.32
CA HIS A 104 -1.52 13.60 8.03
C HIS A 104 -2.04 12.20 7.74
N GLY A 105 -3.13 11.82 8.54
CA GLY A 105 -3.86 10.56 8.28
C GLY A 105 -2.99 9.33 8.59
N SER A 106 -3.70 8.09 8.36
CA SER A 106 -3.06 6.77 8.54
C SER A 106 -3.15 5.97 7.24
N GLY A 107 -2.00 5.29 6.96
CA GLY A 107 -1.97 4.43 5.76
C GLY A 107 -2.00 2.94 6.15
N TRP A 108 -1.98 2.10 5.09
CA TRP A 108 -2.10 0.63 5.33
C TRP A 108 -0.81 -0.07 4.91
N GLY A 109 0.30 0.75 4.92
CA GLY A 109 1.56 0.13 4.47
C GLY A 109 2.09 -0.88 5.50
N GLU A 110 2.79 -2.00 5.00
CA GLU A 110 3.27 -3.07 5.90
C GLU A 110 4.67 -2.71 6.44
N GLY A 111 5.25 -1.76 5.81
CA GLY A 111 6.68 -1.62 6.16
C GLY A 111 6.95 -0.27 6.82
N CYS A 112 5.77 0.39 7.30
CA CYS A 112 5.99 1.66 8.01
C CYS A 112 4.98 1.79 9.15
N LEU A 113 5.14 2.86 9.90
CA LEU A 113 4.33 2.97 11.14
C LEU A 113 2.91 3.44 10.79
N ASN A 114 2.65 3.77 9.54
CA ASN A 114 1.34 4.11 8.99
C ASN A 114 0.81 5.41 9.61
N VAL A 115 1.74 6.12 10.25
CA VAL A 115 1.38 7.48 10.69
C VAL A 115 2.34 8.48 10.01
N TYR A 116 1.69 9.46 9.36
CA TYR A 116 2.51 10.41 8.58
C TYR A 116 2.36 11.82 9.17
N ARG A 117 3.55 12.53 9.07
CA ARG A 117 3.47 13.89 9.64
C ARG A 117 3.91 14.92 8.60
N GLU A 118 3.22 15.94 8.66
CA GLU A 118 3.77 17.20 8.10
C GLU A 118 4.58 17.97 9.15
N VAL A 119 5.81 18.22 8.76
CA VAL A 119 6.65 18.91 9.77
C VAL A 119 7.21 20.21 9.15
N VAL A 120 7.05 21.32 10.01
CA VAL A 120 7.58 22.63 9.53
C VAL A 120 8.80 23.02 10.37
N ASP A 121 9.85 23.30 9.54
CA ASP A 121 11.03 23.85 10.25
C ASP A 121 11.51 25.12 9.57
N GLN A 122 12.80 25.55 9.92
CA GLN A 122 13.24 26.87 9.39
C GLN A 122 13.43 26.80 7.87
N LYS A 123 13.56 25.63 7.30
CA LYS A 123 13.85 25.49 5.85
C LYS A 123 12.57 25.24 5.05
N GLY A 124 11.45 25.07 5.79
CA GLY A 124 10.19 24.86 5.04
C GLY A 124 9.43 23.64 5.56
N MET A 125 8.48 23.26 4.71
CA MET A 125 7.56 22.16 5.09
C MET A 125 8.05 20.83 4.49
N LEU A 126 7.92 19.74 5.36
CA LEU A 126 8.38 18.42 4.90
C LEU A 126 7.30 17.37 5.24
N PHE A 127 7.33 16.36 4.37
CA PHE A 127 6.52 15.18 4.70
C PHE A 127 7.38 14.08 5.34
N GLU A 128 6.89 13.60 6.51
CA GLU A 128 7.72 12.67 7.31
C GLU A 128 7.04 11.29 7.34
N LYS A 129 7.87 10.30 7.02
CA LYS A 129 7.45 8.89 7.20
C LYS A 129 8.52 8.10 7.97
N VAL A 130 7.96 7.16 8.83
CA VAL A 130 8.94 6.34 9.59
C VAL A 130 8.81 4.88 9.12
N PHE A 131 10.02 4.33 8.76
CA PHE A 131 10.01 2.97 8.18
C PHE A 131 10.75 2.03 9.13
N PHE A 132 10.24 0.78 9.06
CA PHE A 132 11.13 -0.28 9.58
C PHE A 132 12.24 -0.61 8.58
N LYS A 133 13.51 -0.65 9.06
CA LYS A 133 14.65 -0.68 8.12
C LYS A 133 14.70 -2.03 7.40
N ALA A 134 14.27 -3.01 8.14
CA ALA A 134 14.41 -4.34 7.51
C ALA A 134 13.20 -4.63 6.60
N SER A 135 12.29 -3.70 6.53
CA SER A 135 11.11 -4.00 5.71
C SER A 135 11.42 -3.90 4.21
N GLU A 136 10.62 -4.71 3.46
CA GLU A 136 10.78 -4.67 1.98
C GLU A 136 10.42 -3.29 1.42
N ASP A 137 9.46 -2.67 2.03
CA ASP A 137 9.07 -1.33 1.53
C ASP A 137 10.23 -0.33 1.62
N PHE A 138 10.90 -0.36 2.73
CA PHE A 138 12.00 0.61 2.89
C PHE A 138 13.16 0.28 1.93
N LEU A 139 13.45 -0.97 1.80
CA LEU A 139 14.56 -1.36 0.90
C LEU A 139 14.22 -1.00 -0.55
N LYS A 140 13.01 -1.20 -0.94
CA LYS A 140 12.63 -0.83 -2.32
C LYS A 140 12.67 0.70 -2.49
N LEU A 141 12.21 1.32 -1.41
CA LEU A 141 12.29 2.79 -1.48
C LEU A 141 13.73 3.26 -1.67
N GLN A 142 14.63 2.70 -0.90
CA GLN A 142 16.05 3.10 -1.05
C GLN A 142 16.56 2.79 -2.45
N GLN A 143 16.14 1.67 -2.94
CA GLN A 143 16.59 1.32 -4.29
C GLN A 143 16.02 2.29 -5.34
N PHE A 144 14.79 2.59 -5.19
CA PHE A 144 14.20 3.53 -6.16
C PHE A 144 14.98 4.85 -6.18
N TYR A 145 15.21 5.43 -4.98
CA TYR A 145 15.84 6.77 -4.99
C TYR A 145 17.33 6.66 -5.28
N GLY A 146 17.89 5.49 -5.16
CA GLY A 146 19.34 5.33 -5.42
C GLY A 146 19.61 4.94 -6.87
N GLU A 147 18.55 4.35 -7.51
CA GLU A 147 18.97 3.77 -8.82
C GLU A 147 17.98 4.20 -9.91
N PHE A 148 16.74 4.40 -9.52
CA PHE A 148 15.78 4.50 -10.64
C PHE A 148 15.21 5.91 -10.75
N GLU A 149 15.28 6.66 -9.66
CA GLU A 149 14.62 7.99 -9.68
C GLU A 149 15.18 8.86 -10.81
N SER A 150 16.45 8.80 -11.07
CA SER A 150 17.06 9.69 -12.08
C SER A 150 16.60 9.34 -13.50
N GLN A 151 16.23 8.07 -13.68
CA GLN A 151 15.76 7.70 -15.04
C GLN A 151 14.39 8.29 -15.34
N LEU A 152 13.81 8.67 -14.23
CA LEU A 152 12.48 9.27 -14.48
C LEU A 152 12.59 10.79 -14.63
N GLU A 153 13.91 11.28 -14.37
CA GLU A 153 14.13 12.74 -14.46
C GLU A 153 14.07 13.21 -15.92
N GLY A 154 13.14 14.29 -16.20
CA GLY A 154 13.07 14.85 -17.59
C GLY A 154 11.86 14.28 -18.35
N GLY A 155 11.16 13.31 -17.60
CA GLY A 155 9.93 12.77 -18.22
C GLY A 155 8.69 13.43 -17.60
N CYS A 156 7.51 12.77 -17.86
CA CYS A 156 6.22 13.33 -17.40
C CYS A 156 5.99 13.03 -15.92
N ILE A 157 7.05 12.25 -15.26
CA ILE A 157 6.78 11.88 -13.85
C ILE A 157 7.79 12.65 -12.96
N LYS A 158 7.13 13.35 -12.00
CA LYS A 158 7.94 13.96 -10.91
C LYS A 158 7.74 13.21 -9.60
N ALA A 159 8.94 12.89 -8.99
CA ALA A 159 8.86 12.22 -7.67
C ALA A 159 9.37 13.15 -6.57
N PRO A 160 8.68 13.08 -5.39
CA PRO A 160 9.22 13.90 -4.30
C PRO A 160 10.63 13.44 -3.89
N ARG A 161 11.43 14.54 -3.65
CA ARG A 161 12.82 14.19 -3.26
C ARG A 161 12.89 13.83 -1.77
N ILE A 162 13.92 12.93 -1.61
CA ILE A 162 14.22 12.72 -0.19
C ILE A 162 15.17 13.84 0.28
N ILE A 163 14.63 14.58 1.28
CA ILE A 163 15.45 15.73 1.75
C ILE A 163 16.48 15.24 2.79
N GLU A 164 15.97 14.35 3.58
CA GLU A 164 16.88 13.85 4.62
C GLU A 164 16.35 12.51 5.17
N GLU A 165 17.40 11.74 5.56
CA GLU A 165 17.06 10.48 6.25
C GLU A 165 17.82 10.39 7.58
N LYS A 166 17.06 10.17 8.65
CA LYS A 166 17.71 9.88 9.95
C LYS A 166 17.50 8.42 10.35
N SER A 167 18.69 7.82 10.41
CA SER A 167 18.56 6.35 10.54
C SER A 167 18.97 5.91 11.96
N GLY A 168 18.07 5.11 12.53
CA GLY A 168 18.44 4.38 13.77
C GLY A 168 18.83 2.94 13.46
N LYS A 169 18.85 2.12 14.58
CA LYS A 169 19.21 0.71 14.35
C LYS A 169 18.05 -0.05 13.68
N TYR A 170 16.81 0.20 14.04
CA TYR A 170 15.67 -0.60 13.52
C TYR A 170 14.73 0.29 12.71
N LEU A 171 14.74 1.55 12.97
CA LEU A 171 13.82 2.45 12.26
C LEU A 171 14.61 3.47 11.44
N SER A 172 13.86 3.98 10.42
CA SER A 172 14.39 5.12 9.64
C SER A 172 13.28 6.16 9.47
N VAL A 173 13.69 7.43 9.90
CA VAL A 173 12.76 8.54 9.59
C VAL A 173 13.18 9.20 8.27
N VAL A 174 12.21 9.22 7.39
CA VAL A 174 12.57 9.78 6.06
C VAL A 174 11.72 11.03 5.83
N TYR A 175 12.45 12.11 5.46
CA TYR A 175 11.77 13.39 5.18
C TYR A 175 11.77 13.67 3.67
N PHE A 176 10.54 13.89 3.22
CA PHE A 176 10.38 14.13 1.77
C PHE A 176 9.99 15.60 1.55
N GLU A 177 10.36 15.98 0.26
CA GLU A 177 9.78 17.26 -0.18
C GLU A 177 8.24 17.21 -0.04
N PHE A 178 7.84 18.40 0.60
CA PHE A 178 6.37 18.44 0.74
C PHE A 178 5.74 18.97 -0.55
N ILE A 179 4.76 18.19 -1.05
CA ILE A 179 4.11 18.61 -2.31
C ILE A 179 2.69 19.12 -1.96
N ASP A 180 2.69 20.46 -2.23
CA ASP A 180 1.35 21.05 -1.95
C ASP A 180 0.44 20.87 -3.17
N ILE A 181 -0.22 19.76 -3.14
CA ILE A 181 -1.04 19.56 -4.37
C ILE A 181 -2.43 20.16 -4.11
N ASP A 182 -2.58 21.51 -4.36
CA ASP A 182 -3.91 22.15 -4.32
C ASP A 182 -4.97 21.28 -5.02
N GLY A 183 -5.59 20.22 -4.34
CA GLY A 183 -6.76 19.51 -4.92
C GLY A 183 -6.40 18.06 -5.29
N SER A 184 -6.15 17.13 -4.37
CA SER A 184 -6.02 15.66 -4.62
C SER A 184 -6.72 15.26 -5.93
N ALA A 185 -6.04 15.09 -7.11
CA ALA A 185 -6.53 14.44 -8.33
C ALA A 185 -7.91 13.79 -8.11
N ASP A 186 -8.33 13.60 -6.72
CA ASP A 186 -9.57 12.81 -6.60
C ASP A 186 -10.80 13.71 -6.68
N ASP A 187 -10.65 15.11 -6.63
CA ASP A 187 -11.92 15.85 -6.66
C ASP A 187 -11.98 16.77 -7.88
N ASP A 188 -10.94 16.59 -8.85
CA ASP A 188 -11.11 17.62 -9.92
C ASP A 188 -10.92 16.96 -11.29
N MET A 189 -10.58 15.47 -11.26
CA MET A 189 -10.31 14.94 -12.61
C MET A 189 -11.43 13.97 -13.00
N SER A 190 -11.94 14.20 -14.26
CA SER A 190 -12.91 13.22 -14.80
C SER A 190 -12.25 11.85 -15.02
N GLU A 191 -13.04 10.83 -15.05
CA GLU A 191 -12.55 9.47 -15.34
C GLU A 191 -11.66 9.45 -16.60
N HIS A 192 -12.11 10.11 -17.64
CA HIS A 192 -11.32 10.12 -18.89
C HIS A 192 -9.95 10.77 -18.67
N GLU A 193 -9.93 11.88 -17.92
CA GLU A 193 -8.62 12.53 -17.65
C GLU A 193 -7.70 11.60 -16.86
N ASN A 194 -8.32 10.83 -15.99
CA ASN A 194 -7.49 9.88 -15.23
C ASN A 194 -6.89 8.79 -16.13
N ILE A 195 -7.66 8.36 -17.01
CA ILE A 195 -7.19 7.24 -17.87
C ILE A 195 -6.07 7.74 -18.78
N VAL A 196 -6.25 8.92 -19.30
CA VAL A 196 -5.18 9.47 -20.16
C VAL A 196 -3.89 9.65 -19.34
N LEU A 197 -4.02 10.19 -18.18
CA LEU A 197 -2.82 10.38 -17.35
C LEU A 197 -2.18 9.03 -16.97
N ILE A 198 -3.01 8.10 -16.63
CA ILE A 198 -2.47 6.76 -16.30
C ILE A 198 -1.69 6.21 -17.51
N GLY A 199 -2.24 6.35 -18.67
CA GLY A 199 -1.50 5.88 -19.87
C GLY A 199 -0.12 6.52 -19.98
N LYS A 200 -0.10 7.85 -19.74
CA LYS A 200 1.22 8.54 -19.84
C LYS A 200 2.19 8.01 -18.78
N ILE A 201 1.64 7.80 -17.57
CA ILE A 201 2.52 7.31 -16.49
C ILE A 201 3.01 5.90 -16.85
N LEU A 202 2.12 5.04 -17.33
CA LEU A 202 2.53 3.65 -17.63
C LEU A 202 3.58 3.63 -18.74
N ARG A 203 3.43 4.50 -19.69
CA ARG A 203 4.44 4.53 -20.77
C ARG A 203 5.80 4.99 -20.22
N ALA A 204 5.67 6.01 -19.44
CA ALA A 204 6.97 6.50 -18.89
C ALA A 204 7.63 5.42 -18.03
N LEU A 205 6.84 4.73 -17.24
CA LEU A 205 7.45 3.71 -16.37
C LEU A 205 8.00 2.55 -17.20
N SER A 206 7.43 2.31 -18.35
CA SER A 206 7.90 1.15 -19.14
C SER A 206 9.26 1.43 -19.79
N GLU A 207 9.64 2.67 -19.72
CA GLU A 207 10.94 3.01 -20.35
C GLU A 207 12.09 2.88 -19.35
N VAL A 208 11.71 2.64 -18.10
CA VAL A 208 12.77 2.52 -17.09
C VAL A 208 13.43 1.14 -17.22
N ASP A 209 14.73 1.17 -17.19
CA ASP A 209 15.49 -0.09 -17.37
C ASP A 209 16.04 -0.58 -16.02
N ILE A 210 15.92 -1.86 -15.85
CA ILE A 210 16.35 -2.49 -14.58
C ILE A 210 17.87 -2.38 -14.43
N GLY A 211 18.51 -1.83 -15.54
CA GLY A 211 19.97 -1.65 -15.53
C GLY A 211 20.69 -2.97 -15.22
N GLY A 212 21.93 -3.32 -15.82
CA GLY A 212 22.76 -4.54 -15.71
C GLY A 212 23.57 -4.55 -14.41
N ASN A 213 23.52 -3.52 -13.46
CA ASN A 213 24.51 -3.49 -12.35
C ASN A 213 23.84 -3.84 -11.02
N LEU A 214 22.59 -4.43 -11.03
CA LEU A 214 22.03 -4.78 -9.69
C LEU A 214 22.51 -6.18 -9.27
N GLU A 215 22.89 -6.30 -8.01
CA GLU A 215 23.20 -7.66 -7.49
C GLU A 215 21.99 -8.59 -7.65
N CYS A 216 22.20 -9.90 -7.76
CA CYS A 216 21.16 -10.93 -7.99
C CYS A 216 20.07 -10.85 -6.92
N LYS A 217 20.46 -10.68 -5.65
CA LYS A 217 19.44 -10.61 -4.57
C LYS A 217 18.57 -9.36 -4.72
N GLU A 218 19.06 -8.31 -5.11
CA GLU A 218 18.29 -7.06 -5.35
C GLU A 218 17.38 -7.19 -6.57
N LYS A 219 17.86 -7.92 -7.47
CA LYS A 219 17.01 -8.12 -8.66
C LYS A 219 15.80 -9.01 -8.30
N THR A 220 16.10 -9.93 -7.41
CA THR A 220 14.98 -10.80 -7.01
C THR A 220 13.96 -10.00 -6.18
N ARG A 221 14.44 -9.17 -5.34
CA ARG A 221 13.51 -8.41 -4.49
C ARG A 221 12.66 -7.43 -5.32
N ILE A 222 13.27 -6.70 -6.25
CA ILE A 222 12.57 -5.63 -6.99
C ILE A 222 11.67 -6.24 -8.06
N SER A 223 11.79 -7.56 -8.16
CA SER A 223 10.93 -8.18 -9.19
C SER A 223 9.88 -9.08 -8.53
N ASP A 224 9.82 -9.06 -7.17
CA ASP A 224 8.92 -9.99 -6.50
C ASP A 224 7.53 -9.35 -6.34
N TYR A 225 6.77 -9.45 -7.30
CA TYR A 225 5.45 -8.79 -7.24
C TYR A 225 4.47 -9.64 -6.42
N LEU A 226 4.77 -10.89 -6.24
CA LEU A 226 3.87 -11.77 -5.48
C LEU A 226 3.78 -11.34 -4.01
N ASN A 227 4.81 -10.60 -3.62
CA ASN A 227 4.79 -10.20 -2.20
C ASN A 227 4.24 -8.78 -2.04
N VAL A 228 3.76 -8.27 -3.15
CA VAL A 228 3.12 -6.95 -3.01
C VAL A 228 1.77 -7.14 -2.30
N GLN A 229 1.54 -6.34 -1.22
CA GLN A 229 0.47 -6.59 -0.24
C GLN A 229 -0.89 -6.78 -0.93
N HIS A 230 -1.32 -5.83 -1.76
CA HIS A 230 -2.71 -5.98 -2.28
C HIS A 230 -2.82 -7.16 -3.26
N TYR A 231 -1.79 -7.47 -3.95
CA TYR A 231 -1.86 -8.70 -4.76
C TYR A 231 -1.95 -9.95 -3.87
N ARG A 232 -1.06 -10.00 -2.91
CA ARG A 232 -1.05 -11.17 -2.00
C ARG A 232 -2.40 -11.32 -1.31
N GLU A 233 -2.94 -10.26 -0.87
CA GLU A 233 -4.25 -10.34 -0.17
C GLU A 233 -5.35 -10.81 -1.13
N GLY A 234 -5.29 -10.33 -2.32
CA GLY A 234 -6.28 -10.83 -3.32
C GLY A 234 -6.17 -12.34 -3.54
N VAL A 235 -4.94 -12.76 -3.66
CA VAL A 235 -4.74 -14.21 -3.89
C VAL A 235 -5.23 -14.99 -2.67
N ARG A 236 -4.93 -14.50 -1.47
CA ARG A 236 -5.39 -15.22 -0.26
C ARG A 236 -6.92 -15.29 -0.22
N PHE A 237 -7.48 -14.20 -0.59
CA PHE A 237 -8.96 -14.23 -0.63
C PHE A 237 -9.45 -15.30 -1.61
N ILE A 238 -8.90 -15.36 -2.72
CA ILE A 238 -9.30 -16.37 -3.71
C ILE A 238 -9.08 -17.78 -3.15
N ASP A 239 -7.93 -17.98 -2.52
CA ASP A 239 -7.65 -19.31 -1.94
C ASP A 239 -8.74 -19.67 -0.90
N ARG A 240 -9.13 -18.73 -0.15
CA ARG A 240 -10.18 -19.02 0.85
C ARG A 240 -11.50 -19.39 0.17
N MET A 241 -11.78 -18.67 -0.85
CA MET A 241 -13.01 -19.01 -1.59
C MET A 241 -12.94 -20.42 -2.17
N ALA A 242 -11.77 -20.74 -2.63
CA ALA A 242 -11.62 -22.10 -3.19
C ALA A 242 -11.83 -23.16 -2.11
N ASP A 243 -11.38 -22.84 -0.92
CA ASP A 243 -11.51 -23.83 0.17
C ASP A 243 -12.98 -24.02 0.57
N GLU A 244 -13.73 -23.01 0.26
CA GLU A 244 -15.14 -23.10 0.72
C GLU A 244 -16.05 -23.52 -0.42
N ALA A 245 -15.47 -23.62 -1.60
CA ALA A 245 -16.31 -23.89 -2.77
C ALA A 245 -16.54 -25.40 -2.91
N SER A 246 -17.71 -25.80 -3.54
CA SER A 246 -17.98 -27.24 -3.81
C SER A 246 -18.58 -27.39 -5.20
N GLY A 247 -18.39 -28.67 -5.74
CA GLY A 247 -19.01 -28.96 -7.04
C GLY A 247 -18.30 -28.23 -8.19
N SER A 248 -19.00 -27.80 -9.21
CA SER A 248 -18.49 -27.18 -10.44
C SER A 248 -17.88 -25.80 -10.17
N GLU A 249 -18.20 -25.23 -9.11
CA GLU A 249 -17.64 -23.94 -8.66
C GLU A 249 -16.19 -24.09 -8.18
N LEU A 250 -15.91 -25.08 -7.38
CA LEU A 250 -14.52 -25.35 -6.96
C LEU A 250 -13.61 -25.59 -8.18
N ALA A 251 -14.16 -26.31 -9.12
CA ALA A 251 -13.33 -26.56 -10.32
C ALA A 251 -12.99 -25.25 -11.03
N ASP A 252 -13.93 -24.27 -10.91
CA ASP A 252 -13.69 -22.98 -11.60
C ASP A 252 -12.63 -22.16 -10.85
N ILE A 253 -12.71 -22.13 -9.66
CA ILE A 253 -11.76 -21.30 -8.87
C ILE A 253 -10.37 -21.96 -8.88
N LYS A 254 -10.36 -23.28 -8.86
CA LYS A 254 -9.03 -23.95 -8.93
C LYS A 254 -8.38 -23.72 -10.30
N ASP A 255 -9.24 -23.81 -11.29
CA ASP A 255 -8.68 -23.53 -12.63
C ASP A 255 -8.10 -22.11 -12.69
N ILE A 256 -8.85 -21.16 -12.22
CA ILE A 256 -8.36 -19.76 -12.22
C ILE A 256 -7.07 -19.66 -11.40
N ARG A 257 -7.02 -20.33 -10.33
CA ARG A 257 -5.80 -20.32 -9.51
C ARG A 257 -4.60 -20.85 -10.31
N LYS A 258 -4.79 -21.95 -10.96
CA LYS A 258 -3.69 -22.47 -11.79
C LYS A 258 -3.22 -21.44 -12.81
N LYS A 259 -4.14 -20.62 -13.17
CA LYS A 259 -3.76 -19.62 -14.19
C LYS A 259 -2.94 -18.50 -13.58
N LEU A 260 -3.21 -18.30 -12.39
CA LEU A 260 -2.38 -17.29 -11.71
C LEU A 260 -0.90 -17.67 -11.75
N ASP A 261 -0.67 -18.95 -11.98
CA ASP A 261 0.75 -19.40 -12.03
C ASP A 261 1.33 -19.23 -13.44
N ASN A 262 0.42 -18.84 -14.37
CA ASN A 262 0.94 -18.73 -15.76
C ASN A 262 0.86 -17.29 -16.26
N ILE A 263 1.44 -16.39 -15.53
CA ILE A 263 1.41 -14.97 -15.95
C ILE A 263 2.57 -14.72 -16.93
N TYR A 264 2.17 -14.08 -18.05
CA TYR A 264 3.22 -13.62 -18.99
C TYR A 264 4.28 -12.78 -18.28
N GLU A 265 5.59 -13.14 -18.46
CA GLU A 265 6.63 -12.73 -17.50
C GLU A 265 7.37 -11.49 -18.01
N LYS A 266 6.74 -10.84 -19.09
CA LYS A 266 7.45 -9.59 -19.42
C LYS A 266 7.32 -8.56 -18.28
N LEU A 267 8.54 -8.06 -17.81
CA LEU A 267 8.53 -7.17 -16.62
C LEU A 267 8.74 -5.72 -17.06
N VAL A 268 8.01 -4.83 -16.34
CA VAL A 268 8.19 -3.38 -16.54
C VAL A 268 8.27 -2.70 -15.17
N PHE A 269 9.00 -1.61 -15.21
CA PHE A 269 9.07 -0.91 -13.91
C PHE A 269 7.66 -0.41 -13.50
N SER A 270 7.36 -0.73 -12.30
CA SER A 270 5.99 -0.46 -11.82
C SER A 270 6.06 0.33 -10.51
N HIS A 271 5.01 1.19 -10.42
CA HIS A 271 4.87 1.92 -9.14
C HIS A 271 4.46 1.00 -8.00
N GLY A 272 3.55 0.05 -8.37
CA GLY A 272 3.20 -0.99 -7.38
C GLY A 272 1.98 -0.57 -6.56
N ASP A 273 1.64 0.68 -6.57
CA ASP A 273 0.42 1.15 -5.89
C ASP A 273 -0.13 2.38 -6.64
N LEU A 274 -0.37 2.16 -7.90
CA LEU A 274 -0.82 3.30 -8.74
C LEU A 274 -2.33 3.52 -8.57
N VAL A 275 -2.64 4.42 -7.61
CA VAL A 275 -4.04 4.81 -7.37
C VAL A 275 -4.14 6.34 -7.41
N ALA A 276 -5.38 6.82 -7.61
CA ALA A 276 -5.59 8.26 -7.88
C ALA A 276 -5.03 9.12 -6.74
N ALA A 277 -4.88 8.48 -5.58
CA ALA A 277 -4.35 9.25 -4.44
C ALA A 277 -2.83 9.41 -4.54
N ASN A 278 -2.26 8.78 -5.52
CA ASN A 278 -0.79 8.80 -5.49
C ASN A 278 -0.22 9.50 -6.74
N TYR A 279 -1.09 10.18 -7.44
CA TYR A 279 -0.52 10.99 -8.54
C TYR A 279 -1.39 12.23 -8.74
N SER A 280 -0.71 13.17 -9.43
CA SER A 280 -1.42 14.44 -9.70
C SER A 280 -1.35 14.76 -11.19
N ILE A 281 -2.22 15.75 -11.54
CA ILE A 281 -2.29 16.12 -12.97
C ILE A 281 -0.99 16.81 -13.40
N ASP A 282 -0.31 17.32 -12.43
CA ASP A 282 0.93 18.05 -12.82
C ASP A 282 2.13 17.10 -12.89
N GLY A 283 1.79 15.80 -12.78
CA GLY A 283 2.88 14.85 -13.09
C GLY A 283 3.56 14.32 -11.82
N TRP A 284 3.07 14.80 -10.62
CA TRP A 284 3.69 14.24 -9.39
C TRP A 284 3.17 12.82 -9.13
N LEU A 285 4.11 12.00 -8.84
CA LEU A 285 3.82 10.62 -8.42
C LEU A 285 4.58 10.32 -7.13
N TRP A 286 3.80 9.84 -6.08
CA TRP A 286 4.47 9.66 -4.78
C TRP A 286 4.10 8.29 -4.20
N ASP A 287 4.84 7.99 -3.05
CA ASP A 287 4.64 6.71 -2.34
C ASP A 287 5.24 5.55 -3.15
N TRP A 288 6.55 5.61 -3.26
CA TRP A 288 7.28 4.67 -4.15
C TRP A 288 7.77 3.47 -3.34
N ASP A 289 7.25 3.22 -2.18
CA ASP A 289 7.83 2.17 -1.30
C ASP A 289 7.36 0.78 -1.73
N ARG A 290 6.49 0.74 -2.86
CA ARG A 290 6.10 -0.61 -3.35
C ARG A 290 6.52 -0.76 -4.81
N CYS A 291 7.41 0.03 -5.22
CA CYS A 291 7.80 -0.02 -6.64
C CYS A 291 8.66 -1.26 -6.93
N GLY A 292 8.69 -1.62 -8.19
CA GLY A 292 9.54 -2.73 -8.64
C GLY A 292 9.30 -3.04 -10.13
N PHE A 293 9.96 -4.14 -10.53
CA PHE A 293 9.71 -4.62 -11.91
C PHE A 293 8.68 -5.77 -11.85
N TYR A 294 7.53 -5.39 -12.34
CA TYR A 294 6.41 -6.36 -12.26
C TYR A 294 5.92 -6.71 -13.67
N PRO A 295 5.13 -7.82 -13.68
CA PRO A 295 4.62 -8.20 -15.00
C PRO A 295 3.73 -7.09 -15.60
N VAL A 296 3.87 -7.08 -16.92
CA VAL A 296 3.10 -6.04 -17.64
C VAL A 296 1.62 -6.15 -17.27
N CYS A 297 0.98 -5.05 -17.08
CA CYS A 297 -0.46 -4.90 -16.84
C CYS A 297 -0.76 -4.95 -15.34
N PHE A 298 0.29 -5.17 -14.51
CA PHE A 298 0.06 -5.18 -13.05
C PHE A 298 -0.44 -3.81 -12.60
N ASP A 299 0.30 -2.71 -12.78
CA ASP A 299 -0.12 -1.36 -12.34
C ASP A 299 -1.37 -0.90 -13.12
N MET A 300 -1.37 -1.29 -14.44
CA MET A 300 -2.54 -0.86 -15.26
C MET A 300 -3.84 -1.40 -14.67
N SER A 301 -3.84 -2.70 -14.37
CA SER A 301 -5.10 -3.30 -13.88
C SER A 301 -5.49 -2.70 -12.52
N TRP A 302 -4.52 -2.49 -11.69
CA TRP A 302 -4.82 -1.88 -10.38
C TRP A 302 -5.30 -0.43 -10.52
N ALA A 303 -4.72 0.28 -11.43
CA ALA A 303 -5.09 1.70 -11.61
C ALA A 303 -6.50 1.81 -12.21
N VAL A 304 -6.77 0.98 -13.22
CA VAL A 304 -8.08 1.09 -13.89
C VAL A 304 -9.19 0.70 -12.91
N LEU A 305 -8.93 -0.30 -12.13
CA LEU A 305 -9.95 -0.73 -11.16
C LEU A 305 -10.29 0.40 -10.18
N ASN A 306 -9.32 1.31 -9.90
CA ASN A 306 -9.55 2.34 -8.86
C ASN A 306 -10.09 3.63 -9.48
N VAL A 307 -10.10 3.68 -10.82
CA VAL A 307 -10.47 5.00 -11.39
C VAL A 307 -11.76 4.83 -12.20
N VAL A 308 -12.02 3.67 -12.70
CA VAL A 308 -13.10 3.54 -13.68
C VAL A 308 -14.35 3.03 -12.93
N LYS A 309 -15.42 3.73 -13.20
CA LYS A 309 -16.72 3.18 -12.75
C LYS A 309 -17.26 2.16 -13.77
N PHE A 310 -17.54 1.02 -13.28
CA PHE A 310 -17.93 -0.02 -14.26
C PHE A 310 -19.09 -0.83 -13.67
N SER A 311 -19.94 -1.35 -14.63
CA SER A 311 -21.11 -2.15 -14.18
C SER A 311 -20.98 -3.60 -14.65
N SER A 312 -19.88 -3.74 -15.49
CA SER A 312 -19.65 -5.13 -15.94
C SER A 312 -18.15 -5.34 -16.17
N PHE A 313 -17.79 -6.60 -16.15
CA PHE A 313 -16.36 -6.91 -16.40
C PHE A 313 -15.97 -6.57 -17.84
N GLU A 314 -16.83 -6.67 -18.75
CA GLU A 314 -16.54 -6.30 -20.15
C GLU A 314 -16.18 -4.80 -20.28
N GLU A 315 -16.94 -3.99 -19.55
CA GLU A 315 -16.61 -2.55 -19.58
C GLU A 315 -15.21 -2.29 -19.02
N LEU A 316 -14.92 -2.96 -17.93
CA LEU A 316 -13.56 -2.80 -17.37
C LEU A 316 -12.50 -3.26 -18.35
N MET A 317 -12.74 -4.38 -19.04
CA MET A 317 -11.71 -4.92 -19.97
C MET A 317 -11.61 -4.04 -21.22
N SER A 318 -12.70 -3.44 -21.62
CA SER A 318 -12.60 -2.56 -22.80
C SER A 318 -11.63 -1.40 -22.54
N VAL A 319 -11.69 -0.91 -21.33
CA VAL A 319 -10.72 0.17 -21.02
C VAL A 319 -9.29 -0.41 -20.99
N ASN A 320 -9.14 -1.59 -20.35
CA ASN A 320 -7.80 -2.22 -20.36
C ASN A 320 -7.30 -2.46 -21.79
N GLU A 321 -8.15 -2.87 -22.62
CA GLU A 321 -7.73 -3.17 -24.02
C GLU A 321 -7.26 -1.88 -24.70
N ASP A 322 -8.03 -0.89 -24.47
CA ASP A 322 -7.60 0.39 -25.07
C ASP A 322 -6.22 0.82 -24.55
N LEU A 323 -6.00 0.72 -23.27
CA LEU A 323 -4.69 1.12 -22.72
C LEU A 323 -3.57 0.18 -23.20
N ILE A 324 -3.87 -1.07 -23.29
CA ILE A 324 -2.85 -2.01 -23.76
C ILE A 324 -2.42 -1.59 -25.19
N SER A 325 -3.39 -1.29 -26.02
CA SER A 325 -3.05 -0.91 -27.41
C SER A 325 -2.21 0.38 -27.45
N ARG A 326 -2.36 1.20 -26.46
CA ARG A 326 -1.65 2.50 -26.51
C ARG A 326 -0.29 2.39 -25.82
N CYS A 327 -0.28 1.47 -24.82
CA CYS A 327 0.94 1.60 -23.97
C CYS A 327 1.80 0.36 -24.12
N TYR A 328 1.17 -0.73 -24.56
CA TYR A 328 1.96 -1.96 -24.51
C TYR A 328 1.89 -2.72 -25.83
N HIS A 329 1.52 -2.04 -26.96
CA HIS A 329 1.24 -2.76 -28.22
C HIS A 329 2.47 -3.52 -28.70
N ASP A 330 3.65 -3.26 -28.14
CA ASP A 330 4.84 -3.95 -28.69
C ASP A 330 5.47 -4.84 -27.61
N PHE A 331 4.74 -5.15 -26.58
CA PHE A 331 5.36 -5.84 -25.43
C PHE A 331 5.03 -7.34 -25.51
N GLY A 332 4.32 -7.73 -26.60
CA GLY A 332 3.99 -9.16 -26.78
C GLY A 332 2.63 -9.33 -27.47
N PRO A 333 2.33 -10.65 -27.64
CA PRO A 333 1.04 -10.92 -28.30
C PRO A 333 -0.13 -10.33 -27.49
N GLU A 334 -1.02 -9.70 -28.21
CA GLU A 334 -2.18 -9.04 -27.58
C GLU A 334 -2.95 -10.01 -26.68
N THR A 335 -3.05 -11.20 -27.12
CA THR A 335 -3.82 -12.19 -26.33
C THR A 335 -3.16 -12.41 -24.96
N GLU A 336 -1.84 -12.47 -24.91
CA GLU A 336 -1.17 -12.67 -23.60
C GLU A 336 -1.32 -11.44 -22.70
N LEU A 337 -1.25 -10.26 -23.30
CA LEU A 337 -1.40 -9.04 -22.48
C LEU A 337 -2.83 -8.93 -21.94
N LEU A 338 -3.77 -9.29 -22.77
CA LEU A 338 -5.17 -9.22 -22.29
C LEU A 338 -5.40 -10.24 -21.18
N ASN A 339 -4.75 -11.41 -21.38
CA ASN A 339 -4.88 -12.40 -20.29
C ASN A 339 -4.26 -11.89 -18.99
N ASN A 340 -3.10 -11.28 -19.09
CA ASN A 340 -2.50 -10.72 -17.85
C ASN A 340 -3.43 -9.68 -17.21
N ALA A 341 -3.97 -8.79 -18.07
CA ALA A 341 -4.84 -7.74 -17.53
C ALA A 341 -6.07 -8.35 -16.84
N ALA A 342 -6.63 -9.37 -17.43
CA ALA A 342 -7.82 -10.00 -16.83
C ALA A 342 -7.48 -10.66 -15.49
N ILE A 343 -6.35 -11.34 -15.45
CA ILE A 343 -5.97 -12.04 -14.20
C ILE A 343 -5.70 -11.03 -13.09
N PHE A 344 -4.93 -10.01 -13.42
CA PHE A 344 -4.62 -9.04 -12.35
C PHE A 344 -5.88 -8.27 -11.94
N SER A 345 -6.76 -7.94 -12.89
CA SER A 345 -8.02 -7.25 -12.50
C SER A 345 -8.86 -8.14 -11.58
N PHE A 346 -8.84 -9.42 -11.92
CA PHE A 346 -9.59 -10.36 -11.05
C PHE A 346 -9.02 -10.38 -9.63
N VAL A 347 -7.68 -10.52 -9.53
CA VAL A 347 -7.06 -10.60 -8.19
C VAL A 347 -7.32 -9.30 -7.43
N PHE A 348 -7.18 -8.19 -8.09
CA PHE A 348 -7.34 -6.91 -7.37
C PHE A 348 -8.82 -6.65 -7.05
N TYR A 349 -9.69 -7.10 -7.93
CA TYR A 349 -11.13 -6.95 -7.62
C TYR A 349 -11.49 -7.75 -6.36
N CYS A 350 -10.96 -8.96 -6.28
CA CYS A 350 -11.25 -9.77 -5.09
C CYS A 350 -10.71 -9.11 -3.81
N ARG A 351 -9.57 -8.55 -3.95
CA ARG A 351 -9.04 -7.87 -2.75
C ARG A 351 -9.87 -6.62 -2.42
N LYS A 352 -10.21 -5.86 -3.36
CA LYS A 352 -10.83 -4.53 -3.09
C LYS A 352 -12.28 -4.71 -2.66
N PHE A 353 -13.04 -5.62 -3.36
CA PHE A 353 -14.50 -5.60 -3.12
C PHE A 353 -14.91 -6.81 -2.29
N LYS A 354 -13.91 -7.70 -2.12
CA LYS A 354 -14.25 -8.92 -1.34
C LYS A 354 -15.64 -9.44 -1.70
N PRO A 355 -15.86 -9.74 -2.93
CA PRO A 355 -17.21 -10.11 -3.40
C PRO A 355 -17.66 -11.46 -2.83
N SER A 356 -19.02 -11.43 -2.64
CA SER A 356 -19.59 -12.77 -2.33
C SER A 356 -19.69 -13.64 -3.60
N ARG A 357 -20.17 -14.79 -3.39
CA ARG A 357 -20.24 -15.74 -4.53
C ARG A 357 -21.37 -15.35 -5.49
N GLU A 358 -22.24 -14.58 -5.03
CA GLU A 358 -23.39 -14.20 -5.90
C GLU A 358 -23.12 -12.87 -6.60
N ASP A 359 -21.94 -12.41 -6.37
CA ASP A 359 -21.61 -11.13 -7.03
C ASP A 359 -21.54 -11.29 -8.56
N LYS A 360 -22.40 -10.49 -9.22
CA LYS A 360 -22.56 -10.60 -10.69
C LYS A 360 -21.22 -10.36 -11.41
N ILE A 361 -20.50 -9.38 -11.02
CA ILE A 361 -19.24 -9.06 -11.72
C ILE A 361 -18.22 -10.18 -11.47
N PHE A 362 -18.21 -10.64 -10.29
CA PHE A 362 -17.29 -11.76 -10.00
C PHE A 362 -17.58 -12.95 -10.91
N LYS A 363 -18.80 -13.30 -11.09
CA LYS A 363 -19.15 -14.45 -11.95
C LYS A 363 -18.78 -14.16 -13.41
N GLU A 364 -18.98 -12.93 -13.79
CA GLU A 364 -18.57 -12.58 -15.16
C GLU A 364 -17.06 -12.75 -15.35
N MET A 365 -16.32 -12.34 -14.36
CA MET A 365 -14.85 -12.47 -14.48
C MET A 365 -14.45 -13.94 -14.55
N CYS A 366 -15.12 -14.74 -13.72
CA CYS A 366 -14.79 -16.17 -13.76
C CYS A 366 -15.11 -16.77 -15.14
N ARG A 367 -16.27 -16.40 -15.69
CA ARG A 367 -16.64 -16.92 -17.04
C ARG A 367 -15.63 -16.45 -18.09
N TYR A 368 -15.31 -15.17 -17.95
CA TYR A 368 -14.33 -14.62 -18.91
C TYR A 368 -13.01 -15.38 -18.85
N LEU A 369 -12.50 -15.64 -17.71
CA LEU A 369 -11.18 -16.27 -17.58
C LEU A 369 -11.25 -17.75 -17.97
N ARG A 370 -12.45 -18.30 -18.04
CA ARG A 370 -12.59 -19.71 -18.49
C ARG A 370 -12.54 -19.79 -20.01
N LYS A 371 -13.34 -18.89 -20.68
CA LYS A 371 -13.51 -18.95 -22.15
C LYS A 371 -12.19 -18.63 -22.87
N ARG A 372 -11.40 -17.78 -22.47
CA ARG A 372 -10.19 -17.32 -23.20
C ARG A 372 -9.01 -18.26 -22.94
N CYS A 373 -9.29 -19.43 -22.36
CA CYS A 373 -8.28 -20.48 -22.08
C CYS A 373 -8.56 -21.72 -22.92
N THR A 374 -9.55 -21.62 -23.84
CA THR A 374 -9.72 -22.80 -24.72
C THR A 374 -9.32 -22.44 -26.15
N ARG A 375 -8.57 -21.29 -26.38
CA ARG A 375 -8.16 -21.24 -27.80
C ARG A 375 -6.67 -21.57 -27.94
N PRO A 376 -6.27 -22.82 -28.24
CA PRO A 376 -4.85 -23.10 -28.62
C PRO A 376 -4.35 -22.10 -29.66
N ALA A 377 -3.50 -21.21 -29.21
CA ALA A 377 -2.53 -20.57 -30.15
C ALA A 377 -2.58 -21.23 -31.53
N ALA A 378 -3.67 -21.16 -32.28
CA ALA A 378 -3.56 -21.47 -33.72
C ALA A 378 -2.14 -21.17 -34.23
N ALA A 379 -1.25 -22.22 -34.10
CA ALA A 379 -0.08 -22.52 -34.95
C ALA A 379 0.07 -21.52 -36.08
N ALA A 380 0.51 -20.22 -35.72
CA ALA A 380 1.11 -19.47 -36.86
C ALA A 380 2.53 -19.99 -37.14
#